data_AF-A0A942DMN3-F1
#
_entry.id   AF-A0A942DMN3-F1
#
_cell.length_a   1.000
_cell.length_b   1.000
_cell.length_c   1.000
_cell.angle_alpha   90.00
_cell.angle_beta   90.00
_cell.angle_gamma   90.00
#
_symmetry.space_group_name_H-M   'P 1'
#
loop_
_entity.id
_entity.type
_entity.pdbx_description
1 polymer ?
#
loop_
_entity_poly.entity_id
_entity_poly.type
_entity_poly.pdbx_seq_one_letter_code
_entity_poly.pdbx_strand_id
1 'polypeptide(L)'
;MGKSKSTLVFLGICAFALVVSSLIYFQYSQRNETGADLSSTAAATTPSSNYRGPLDDCLQNAVLYGRANHLAADCTTNYVHFYPDNMNPRMAESTNGELRIGSFNLFHLGDNQSSMKHYGLVAKIMNQWDVVGAQEMMPLPGDWATANQKIYELLSDGNGKMVTFPYDNWSVAMPGYLRLLMELQALDPSWAVILQPVPEGEGSSGEMAGFYYRSKRVRLKDWGYCPSDRAVDIKTNNQVGNFACLLQIPNDQRRLMSRVAFTAYFQAGKFDFVGVTTHVRFRAADAEADLKEQTDDICSFHENAAKCKPAKDEVGRFFEVAAIVNQFKDIKQITGDNDIIFTGDFNLQDDPKSKALWESALKPAPGFVVTQTGLTTLSIKGSKLISNYDHFILDPKATSECDIQSIRPFDFTTADTSSDPVMREIAKFLSPSMQQMYLEDAQNAIATLTKYQAGRGNTGGSVRPLSDKEKADIVRSYTEAVQRMKANKYGALMELISDHVPIEMRCRIPLRDDD
;
A
#
# COMPACT_ATOMS: atom_id res chain seq x y z
N MET A 1 35.47 25.89 -8.47
CA MET A 1 35.55 24.42 -8.37
C MET A 1 35.59 24.04 -6.90
N GLY A 2 34.60 23.31 -6.38
CA GLY A 2 34.63 22.84 -4.98
C GLY A 2 33.31 22.83 -4.22
N LYS A 3 32.25 22.20 -4.76
CA LYS A 3 31.08 21.71 -3.99
C LYS A 3 30.46 20.52 -4.73
N SER A 4 30.86 19.29 -4.42
CA SER A 4 30.21 18.06 -4.95
C SER A 4 30.52 16.79 -4.13
N LYS A 5 31.02 16.90 -2.88
CA LYS A 5 31.34 15.70 -2.07
C LYS A 5 30.29 15.37 -1.00
N SER A 6 29.40 16.29 -0.64
CA SER A 6 28.40 16.08 0.42
C SER A 6 27.19 15.27 -0.03
N THR A 7 26.78 15.34 -1.31
CA THR A 7 25.62 14.59 -1.82
C THR A 7 25.90 13.09 -1.98
N LEU A 8 27.14 12.70 -2.27
CA LEU A 8 27.53 11.28 -2.42
C LEU A 8 27.57 10.53 -1.08
N VAL A 9 27.89 11.22 0.02
CA VAL A 9 27.97 10.62 1.36
C VAL A 9 26.57 10.31 1.90
N PHE A 10 25.58 11.14 1.59
CA PHE A 10 24.18 10.90 1.97
C PHE A 10 23.56 9.70 1.26
N LEU A 11 23.87 9.51 -0.03
CA LEU A 11 23.45 8.33 -0.82
C LEU A 11 24.04 7.02 -0.26
N GLY A 12 25.31 7.03 0.16
CA GLY A 12 25.97 5.84 0.73
C GLY A 12 25.42 5.39 2.09
N ILE A 13 24.96 6.33 2.94
CA ILE A 13 24.39 6.00 4.25
C ILE A 13 22.99 5.41 4.11
N CYS A 14 22.17 5.93 3.19
CA CYS A 14 20.85 5.35 2.90
C CYS A 14 20.95 3.96 2.27
N ALA A 15 21.92 3.74 1.37
CA ALA A 15 22.20 2.41 0.80
C ALA A 15 22.65 1.41 1.87
N PHE A 16 23.46 1.86 2.86
CA PHE A 16 23.88 1.02 3.98
C PHE A 16 22.69 0.61 4.88
N ALA A 17 21.76 1.51 5.18
CA ALA A 17 20.56 1.20 5.97
C ALA A 17 19.60 0.25 5.23
N LEU A 18 19.43 0.43 3.91
CA LEU A 18 18.62 -0.45 3.06
C LEU A 18 19.20 -1.87 3.00
N VAL A 19 20.51 -2.01 2.78
CA VAL A 19 21.14 -3.34 2.72
C VAL A 19 21.17 -3.99 4.10
N VAL A 20 21.43 -3.26 5.20
CA VAL A 20 21.35 -3.80 6.57
C VAL A 20 19.93 -4.31 6.89
N SER A 21 18.89 -3.66 6.39
CA SER A 21 17.50 -4.12 6.54
C SER A 21 17.26 -5.44 5.80
N SER A 22 17.72 -5.56 4.55
CA SER A 22 17.64 -6.80 3.75
C SER A 22 18.49 -7.94 4.33
N LEU A 23 19.62 -7.60 4.97
CA LEU A 23 20.56 -8.54 5.61
C LEU A 23 19.97 -9.20 6.87
N ILE A 24 19.02 -8.57 7.57
CA ILE A 24 18.37 -9.13 8.76
C ILE A 24 17.35 -10.23 8.39
N TYR A 25 16.77 -10.23 7.19
CA TYR A 25 15.76 -11.20 6.75
C TYR A 25 16.31 -12.61 6.57
N PHE A 26 17.39 -12.72 5.81
CA PHE A 26 17.95 -14.01 5.46
C PHE A 26 18.33 -14.84 6.68
N GLN A 27 18.76 -14.13 7.71
CA GLN A 27 19.16 -14.67 9.00
C GLN A 27 18.14 -15.62 9.65
N TYR A 28 16.88 -15.56 9.25
CA TYR A 28 15.80 -16.28 9.90
C TYR A 28 15.09 -17.29 8.96
N SER A 29 14.89 -16.96 7.68
CA SER A 29 14.31 -17.87 6.67
C SER A 29 15.04 -19.23 6.55
N GLN A 30 16.38 -19.27 6.69
CA GLN A 30 17.16 -20.50 6.57
C GLN A 30 17.09 -21.45 7.79
N ARG A 31 16.56 -21.01 8.94
CA ARG A 31 16.38 -21.90 10.11
C ARG A 31 15.28 -22.94 9.90
N ASN A 32 14.36 -22.71 8.97
CA ASN A 32 13.20 -23.59 8.78
C ASN A 32 13.35 -24.59 7.62
N GLU A 33 14.42 -24.53 6.83
CA GLU A 33 14.56 -25.38 5.62
C GLU A 33 15.68 -26.43 5.67
N THR A 34 16.30 -26.69 6.83
CA THR A 34 17.37 -27.71 6.93
C THR A 34 17.17 -28.79 8.02
N GLY A 35 16.15 -29.64 7.81
CA GLY A 35 16.29 -31.11 7.70
C GLY A 35 16.21 -32.02 8.94
N ALA A 36 15.23 -32.93 8.95
CA ALA A 36 15.40 -34.35 9.36
C ALA A 36 14.21 -35.21 8.90
N ASP A 37 14.48 -36.23 8.09
CA ASP A 37 13.60 -37.38 7.91
C ASP A 37 13.83 -38.34 9.09
N LEU A 38 12.92 -38.36 10.06
CA LEU A 38 12.75 -39.42 11.05
C LEU A 38 11.32 -39.37 11.63
N SER A 39 10.70 -40.53 11.70
CA SER A 39 9.37 -40.86 12.20
C SER A 39 8.89 -40.11 13.44
N SER A 40 7.61 -39.70 13.40
CA SER A 40 6.69 -39.47 14.52
C SER A 40 7.31 -39.02 15.85
N THR A 41 7.37 -37.71 16.10
CA THR A 41 7.02 -37.11 17.40
C THR A 41 6.80 -35.61 17.19
N ALA A 42 5.86 -35.05 17.97
CA ALA A 42 5.25 -33.74 17.81
C ALA A 42 6.21 -32.61 17.38
N ALA A 43 5.90 -31.99 16.23
CA ALA A 43 6.53 -30.77 15.78
C ALA A 43 6.35 -29.66 16.84
N ALA A 44 7.46 -29.14 17.35
CA ALA A 44 7.45 -27.95 18.15
C ALA A 44 7.05 -26.77 17.25
N THR A 45 5.81 -26.32 17.39
CA THR A 45 5.30 -25.10 16.78
C THR A 45 6.17 -23.93 17.25
N THR A 46 6.94 -23.35 16.35
CA THR A 46 7.52 -22.01 16.52
C THR A 46 6.38 -21.09 16.96
N PRO A 47 6.54 -20.27 18.02
CA PRO A 47 5.46 -19.37 18.43
C PRO A 47 5.13 -18.50 17.23
N SER A 48 3.91 -18.65 16.69
CA SER A 48 3.41 -17.74 15.67
C SER A 48 3.54 -16.35 16.27
N SER A 49 4.37 -15.48 15.68
CA SER A 49 4.39 -14.08 16.08
C SER A 49 2.96 -13.58 15.93
N ASN A 50 2.36 -13.06 17.00
CA ASN A 50 1.04 -12.45 16.99
C ASN A 50 1.05 -11.09 16.25
N TYR A 51 1.90 -10.93 15.23
CA TYR A 51 2.03 -9.69 14.48
C TYR A 51 0.77 -9.46 13.67
N ARG A 52 0.07 -8.36 13.97
CA ARG A 52 -1.21 -7.98 13.39
C ARG A 52 -1.06 -7.04 12.19
N GLY A 53 0.16 -6.70 11.78
CA GLY A 53 0.39 -5.74 10.70
C GLY A 53 0.46 -4.29 11.19
N PRO A 54 -0.16 -3.32 10.47
CA PRO A 54 -0.05 -1.89 10.76
C PRO A 54 -0.42 -1.49 12.17
N LEU A 55 -1.35 -2.19 12.81
CA LEU A 55 -1.71 -1.89 14.19
C LEU A 55 -0.52 -2.05 15.13
N ASP A 56 0.28 -3.11 14.96
CA ASP A 56 1.46 -3.32 15.79
C ASP A 56 2.57 -2.32 15.44
N ASP A 57 2.75 -2.01 14.15
CA ASP A 57 3.67 -0.94 13.72
C ASP A 57 3.28 0.41 14.32
N CYS A 58 1.98 0.71 14.37
CA CYS A 58 1.46 1.90 15.02
C CYS A 58 1.78 1.89 16.51
N LEU A 59 1.51 0.80 17.21
CA LEU A 59 1.80 0.64 18.64
C LEU A 59 3.29 0.85 18.94
N GLN A 60 4.15 0.36 18.06
CA GLN A 60 5.60 0.47 18.17
C GLN A 60 6.16 1.83 17.68
N ASN A 61 5.35 2.66 17.00
CA ASN A 61 5.80 3.88 16.30
C ASN A 61 6.65 4.81 17.16
N ALA A 62 6.18 5.18 18.36
CA ALA A 62 6.88 6.14 19.22
C ALA A 62 8.28 5.66 19.64
N VAL A 63 8.47 4.34 19.75
CA VAL A 63 9.73 3.74 20.19
C VAL A 63 10.64 3.44 19.00
N LEU A 64 10.12 2.83 17.93
CA LEU A 64 10.92 2.33 16.81
C LEU A 64 11.12 3.36 15.69
N TYR A 65 10.07 4.11 15.34
CA TYR A 65 10.06 4.94 14.12
C TYR A 65 10.06 6.45 14.43
N GLY A 66 9.58 6.86 15.62
CA GLY A 66 9.37 8.25 16.02
C GLY A 66 10.65 9.07 16.20
N ARG A 67 11.81 8.43 16.44
CA ARG A 67 13.09 9.15 16.57
C ARG A 67 13.51 9.87 15.30
N ALA A 68 13.07 9.38 14.14
CA ALA A 68 13.54 9.89 12.85
C ALA A 68 12.66 11.03 12.31
N ASN A 69 11.35 11.08 12.61
CA ASN A 69 10.41 11.71 11.67
C ASN A 69 9.26 12.54 12.24
N HIS A 70 9.23 12.92 13.52
CA HIS A 70 8.16 13.82 14.01
C HIS A 70 6.74 13.32 13.62
N LEU A 71 6.55 11.99 13.65
CA LEU A 71 5.35 11.32 13.14
C LEU A 71 4.45 10.94 14.30
N ALA A 72 3.29 11.58 14.38
CA ALA A 72 2.20 11.19 15.26
C ALA A 72 1.41 10.02 14.65
N ALA A 73 0.70 9.28 15.50
CA ALA A 73 -0.15 8.19 15.03
C ALA A 73 -1.36 7.95 15.92
N ASP A 74 -2.51 7.67 15.31
CA ASP A 74 -3.71 7.14 15.96
C ASP A 74 -3.78 5.64 15.69
N CYS A 75 -3.80 4.84 16.76
CA CYS A 75 -3.76 3.38 16.67
C CYS A 75 -5.09 2.79 17.12
N THR A 76 -6.00 2.54 16.17
CA THR A 76 -7.35 2.02 16.47
C THR A 76 -7.58 0.64 15.86
N THR A 77 -8.65 -0.04 16.25
CA THR A 77 -9.07 -1.29 15.59
C THR A 77 -9.87 -1.06 14.30
N ASN A 78 -10.26 0.18 13.99
CA ASN A 78 -10.89 0.52 12.72
C ASN A 78 -9.86 0.87 11.64
N TYR A 79 -8.83 1.62 12.03
CA TYR A 79 -7.80 2.14 11.15
C TYR A 79 -6.52 2.45 11.91
N VAL A 80 -5.43 2.55 11.17
CA VAL A 80 -4.18 3.16 11.62
C VAL A 80 -3.98 4.45 10.83
N HIS A 81 -3.58 5.52 11.52
CA HIS A 81 -3.39 6.82 10.90
C HIS A 81 -2.02 7.38 11.32
N PHE A 82 -1.12 7.60 10.37
CA PHE A 82 0.17 8.23 10.59
C PHE A 82 0.19 9.63 9.96
N TYR A 83 0.56 10.64 10.73
CA TYR A 83 0.47 12.04 10.32
C TYR A 83 1.57 12.91 10.95
N PRO A 84 1.84 14.10 10.40
CA PRO A 84 2.81 15.04 10.97
C PRO A 84 2.41 15.48 12.38
N ASP A 85 3.35 15.53 13.33
CA ASP A 85 3.08 15.97 14.72
C ASP A 85 2.52 17.41 14.82
N ASN A 86 2.80 18.23 13.82
CA ASN A 86 2.35 19.61 13.69
C ASN A 86 1.12 19.78 12.77
N MET A 87 0.42 18.68 12.46
CA MET A 87 -0.77 18.71 11.61
C MET A 87 -1.80 19.69 12.19
N ASN A 88 -2.06 20.77 11.45
CA ASN A 88 -3.08 21.75 11.83
C ASN A 88 -4.43 21.32 11.24
N PRO A 89 -5.38 20.82 12.04
CA PRO A 89 -6.67 20.34 11.54
C PRO A 89 -7.53 21.43 10.90
N ARG A 90 -7.18 22.72 11.10
CA ARG A 90 -7.91 23.87 10.53
C ARG A 90 -7.40 24.33 9.17
N MET A 91 -6.26 23.81 8.69
CA MET A 91 -5.65 24.33 7.45
C MET A 91 -6.40 23.95 6.17
N ALA A 92 -7.15 22.85 6.17
CA ALA A 92 -7.88 22.37 4.99
C ALA A 92 -9.06 23.26 4.57
N GLU A 93 -9.56 24.17 5.44
CA GLU A 93 -10.75 24.98 5.17
C GLU A 93 -10.53 26.11 4.14
N SER A 94 -9.27 26.42 3.76
CA SER A 94 -8.95 27.61 2.94
C SER A 94 -8.55 27.32 1.49
N THR A 95 -8.63 26.07 1.04
CA THR A 95 -8.13 25.68 -0.29
C THR A 95 -9.18 25.91 -1.39
N ASN A 96 -9.31 27.15 -1.86
CA ASN A 96 -9.90 27.36 -3.20
C ASN A 96 -9.00 26.68 -4.25
N GLY A 97 -9.57 25.87 -5.15
CA GLY A 97 -8.83 25.33 -6.29
C GLY A 97 -9.28 23.95 -6.78
N GLU A 98 -8.35 23.27 -7.45
CA GLU A 98 -8.49 21.91 -7.96
C GLU A 98 -8.00 20.91 -6.91
N LEU A 99 -8.79 19.89 -6.62
CA LEU A 99 -8.41 18.69 -5.86
C LEU A 99 -8.02 17.60 -6.86
N ARG A 100 -6.89 16.95 -6.63
CA ARG A 100 -6.43 15.83 -7.48
C ARG A 100 -6.50 14.52 -6.71
N ILE A 101 -7.26 13.57 -7.23
CA ILE A 101 -7.45 12.25 -6.64
C ILE A 101 -6.79 11.22 -7.56
N GLY A 102 -5.97 10.34 -6.98
CA GLY A 102 -5.34 9.23 -7.69
C GLY A 102 -5.70 7.88 -7.10
N SER A 103 -5.44 6.82 -7.85
CA SER A 103 -5.46 5.45 -7.35
C SER A 103 -4.29 4.68 -7.92
N PHE A 104 -3.63 3.89 -7.08
CA PHE A 104 -2.40 3.22 -7.45
C PHE A 104 -2.24 1.86 -6.76
N ASN A 105 -2.24 0.78 -7.55
CA ASN A 105 -1.66 -0.48 -7.14
C ASN A 105 -0.13 -0.34 -7.08
N LEU A 106 0.45 -0.46 -5.88
CA LEU A 106 1.87 -0.21 -5.63
C LEU A 106 2.76 -1.44 -5.83
N PHE A 107 2.19 -2.58 -6.26
CA PHE A 107 2.79 -3.89 -6.44
C PHE A 107 3.76 -4.26 -5.30
N HIS A 108 3.27 -5.06 -4.35
CA HIS A 108 4.09 -5.60 -3.28
C HIS A 108 4.90 -4.54 -2.50
N LEU A 109 4.27 -3.42 -2.10
CA LEU A 109 4.97 -2.32 -1.40
C LEU A 109 5.40 -2.74 0.02
N GLY A 110 6.65 -3.17 0.15
CA GLY A 110 7.29 -3.42 1.45
C GLY A 110 7.74 -4.87 1.69
N ASP A 111 7.57 -5.77 0.72
CA ASP A 111 8.06 -7.15 0.83
C ASP A 111 9.21 -7.46 -0.15
N ASN A 112 9.57 -8.74 -0.25
CA ASN A 112 10.70 -9.20 -1.05
C ASN A 112 10.37 -9.49 -2.53
N GLN A 113 9.10 -9.42 -2.95
CA GLN A 113 8.75 -9.58 -4.36
C GLN A 113 9.19 -8.36 -5.19
N SER A 114 9.28 -7.19 -4.55
CA SER A 114 9.83 -5.96 -5.12
C SER A 114 11.00 -5.42 -4.28
N SER A 115 12.00 -6.28 -4.08
CA SER A 115 13.18 -6.02 -3.23
C SER A 115 13.93 -4.72 -3.53
N MET A 116 13.87 -4.21 -4.77
CA MET A 116 14.50 -2.95 -5.18
C MET A 116 13.52 -1.78 -5.37
N LYS A 117 12.33 -1.83 -4.74
CA LYS A 117 11.36 -0.73 -4.82
C LYS A 117 12.02 0.62 -4.51
N HIS A 118 11.88 1.57 -5.44
CA HIS A 118 12.48 2.89 -5.31
C HIS A 118 11.45 3.88 -4.73
N TYR A 119 11.31 3.89 -3.41
CA TYR A 119 10.34 4.70 -2.67
C TYR A 119 10.34 6.19 -3.07
N GLY A 120 11.51 6.82 -3.24
CA GLY A 120 11.58 8.23 -3.66
C GLY A 120 11.07 8.50 -5.08
N LEU A 121 10.99 7.48 -5.94
CA LEU A 121 10.47 7.61 -7.30
C LEU A 121 8.95 7.45 -7.29
N VAL A 122 8.48 6.43 -6.57
CA VAL A 122 7.04 6.23 -6.28
C VAL A 122 6.46 7.48 -5.61
N ALA A 123 7.16 8.06 -4.62
CA ALA A 123 6.75 9.30 -3.97
C ALA A 123 6.62 10.46 -4.96
N LYS A 124 7.54 10.63 -5.91
CA LYS A 124 7.46 11.70 -6.92
C LYS A 124 6.31 11.51 -7.91
N ILE A 125 5.98 10.26 -8.25
CA ILE A 125 4.78 9.92 -9.01
C ILE A 125 3.54 10.29 -8.19
N MET A 126 3.44 9.82 -6.95
CA MET A 126 2.30 10.09 -6.07
C MET A 126 2.13 11.57 -5.70
N ASN A 127 3.22 12.34 -5.69
CA ASN A 127 3.22 13.76 -5.39
C ASN A 127 2.57 14.62 -6.48
N GLN A 128 1.96 14.04 -7.51
CA GLN A 128 1.08 14.73 -8.46
C GLN A 128 -0.35 14.94 -7.93
N TRP A 129 -0.74 14.19 -6.89
CA TRP A 129 -2.10 14.17 -6.34
C TRP A 129 -2.15 14.71 -4.90
N ASP A 130 -3.37 14.95 -4.43
CA ASP A 130 -3.71 15.40 -3.07
C ASP A 130 -4.23 14.25 -2.21
N VAL A 131 -4.94 13.28 -2.81
CA VAL A 131 -5.40 12.03 -2.19
C VAL A 131 -5.09 10.88 -3.13
N VAL A 132 -4.53 9.78 -2.62
CA VAL A 132 -4.24 8.58 -3.40
C VAL A 132 -4.77 7.36 -2.68
N GLY A 133 -5.74 6.66 -3.28
CA GLY A 133 -6.09 5.29 -2.88
C GLY A 133 -4.92 4.38 -3.25
N ALA A 134 -4.26 3.81 -2.25
CA ALA A 134 -3.10 2.94 -2.42
C ALA A 134 -3.49 1.49 -2.12
N GLN A 135 -3.15 0.59 -3.04
CA GLN A 135 -3.39 -0.84 -2.95
C GLN A 135 -2.09 -1.64 -2.88
N GLU A 136 -2.20 -2.90 -2.47
CA GLU A 136 -1.10 -3.88 -2.42
C GLU A 136 0.08 -3.43 -1.54
N MET A 137 -0.26 -2.76 -0.43
CA MET A 137 0.70 -2.50 0.63
C MET A 137 0.93 -3.78 1.42
N MET A 138 2.19 -4.12 1.69
CA MET A 138 2.53 -5.39 2.36
C MET A 138 2.87 -5.15 3.83
N PRO A 139 2.42 -6.03 4.74
CA PRO A 139 2.87 -6.00 6.13
C PRO A 139 4.37 -6.35 6.18
N LEU A 140 5.03 -6.06 7.31
CA LEU A 140 6.39 -6.54 7.48
C LEU A 140 6.41 -8.08 7.37
N PRO A 141 7.39 -8.67 6.66
CA PRO A 141 7.66 -10.09 6.75
C PRO A 141 7.77 -10.52 8.23
N GLY A 142 7.24 -11.70 8.57
CA GLY A 142 7.12 -12.16 9.96
C GLY A 142 8.43 -12.12 10.76
N ASP A 143 9.56 -12.35 10.09
CA ASP A 143 10.89 -12.30 10.69
C ASP A 143 11.29 -10.88 11.10
N TRP A 144 10.96 -9.88 10.26
CA TRP A 144 11.19 -8.46 10.54
C TRP A 144 10.27 -7.95 11.63
N ALA A 145 9.00 -8.34 11.59
CA ALA A 145 8.06 -8.03 12.66
C ALA A 145 8.53 -8.62 14.00
N THR A 146 9.01 -9.86 14.00
CA THR A 146 9.56 -10.51 15.21
C THR A 146 10.83 -9.81 15.70
N ALA A 147 11.72 -9.40 14.80
CA ALA A 147 12.92 -8.65 15.16
C ALA A 147 12.59 -7.27 15.74
N ASN A 148 11.68 -6.53 15.09
CA ASN A 148 11.20 -5.24 15.58
C ASN A 148 10.53 -5.37 16.95
N GLN A 149 9.71 -6.40 17.16
CA GLN A 149 9.08 -6.66 18.45
C GLN A 149 10.12 -6.88 19.56
N LYS A 150 11.18 -7.66 19.29
CA LYS A 150 12.27 -7.84 20.28
C LYS A 150 13.03 -6.55 20.55
N ILE A 151 13.27 -5.74 19.53
CA ILE A 151 13.89 -4.41 19.71
C ILE A 151 12.98 -3.53 20.54
N TYR A 152 11.68 -3.51 20.27
CA TYR A 152 10.68 -2.78 21.03
C TYR A 152 10.69 -3.20 22.51
N GLU A 153 10.66 -4.49 22.80
CA GLU A 153 10.74 -5.04 24.17
C GLU A 153 12.02 -4.64 24.89
N LEU A 154 13.15 -4.55 24.19
CA LEU A 154 14.43 -4.08 24.74
C LEU A 154 14.45 -2.57 25.00
N LEU A 155 13.71 -1.80 24.20
CA LEU A 155 13.72 -0.34 24.21
C LEU A 155 12.54 0.28 24.96
N SER A 156 11.61 -0.52 25.47
CA SER A 156 10.40 -0.08 26.16
C SER A 156 10.40 -0.52 27.62
N ASP A 157 10.00 0.36 28.54
CA ASP A 157 9.89 0.07 29.98
C ASP A 157 8.65 -0.74 30.38
N GLY A 158 7.99 -1.38 29.40
CA GLY A 158 6.70 -2.06 29.57
C GLY A 158 5.49 -1.12 29.55
N ASN A 159 5.68 0.19 29.75
CA ASN A 159 4.64 1.22 29.60
C ASN A 159 4.72 1.95 28.24
N GLY A 160 5.52 1.43 27.30
CA GLY A 160 5.73 2.07 26.00
C GLY A 160 6.68 3.27 26.06
N LYS A 161 7.29 3.56 27.21
CA LYS A 161 8.26 4.65 27.31
C LYS A 161 9.65 4.13 26.95
N MET A 162 10.33 4.90 26.12
CA MET A 162 11.67 4.59 25.67
C MET A 162 12.64 4.55 26.86
N VAL A 163 13.27 3.40 27.10
CA VAL A 163 14.38 3.29 28.04
C VAL A 163 15.67 3.80 27.39
N THR A 164 16.55 4.39 28.22
CA THR A 164 17.87 4.81 27.77
C THR A 164 18.66 3.59 27.34
N PHE A 165 18.90 3.46 26.03
CA PHE A 165 19.64 2.34 25.47
C PHE A 165 21.09 2.76 25.20
N PRO A 166 22.10 2.00 25.66
CA PRO A 166 23.50 2.42 25.61
C PRO A 166 24.13 2.38 24.21
N TYR A 167 23.32 2.16 23.17
CA TYR A 167 23.78 2.09 21.78
C TYR A 167 22.98 3.08 20.93
N ASP A 168 23.69 4.00 20.28
CA ASP A 168 23.08 5.01 19.40
C ASP A 168 22.84 4.49 17.97
N ASN A 169 23.40 3.32 17.62
CA ASN A 169 23.52 2.84 16.23
C ASN A 169 22.69 1.58 15.94
N TRP A 170 21.44 1.50 16.42
CA TRP A 170 20.52 0.42 16.03
C TRP A 170 19.64 0.83 14.86
N SER A 171 19.12 -0.15 14.13
CA SER A 171 18.21 0.03 12.99
C SER A 171 17.01 -0.90 13.14
N VAL A 172 15.83 -0.42 12.74
CA VAL A 172 14.61 -1.23 12.67
C VAL A 172 14.19 -1.44 11.23
N ALA A 173 13.53 -2.55 10.96
CA ALA A 173 12.93 -2.78 9.66
C ALA A 173 11.69 -1.88 9.54
N MET A 174 11.75 -0.87 8.68
CA MET A 174 10.59 -0.01 8.47
C MET A 174 9.64 -0.62 7.42
N PRO A 175 8.32 -0.67 7.68
CA PRO A 175 7.33 -1.09 6.68
C PRO A 175 7.37 -0.24 5.41
N GLY A 176 7.07 -0.83 4.25
CA GLY A 176 7.14 -0.14 2.96
C GLY A 176 6.24 1.10 2.90
N TYR A 177 5.04 1.04 3.47
CA TYR A 177 4.11 2.16 3.50
C TYR A 177 4.62 3.34 4.36
N LEU A 178 5.36 3.09 5.44
CA LEU A 178 6.01 4.17 6.21
C LEU A 178 7.22 4.75 5.49
N ARG A 179 8.02 3.91 4.80
CA ARG A 179 9.13 4.41 3.97
C ARG A 179 8.62 5.34 2.87
N LEU A 180 7.52 4.95 2.21
CA LEU A 180 6.88 5.78 1.19
C LEU A 180 6.35 7.09 1.79
N LEU A 181 5.70 7.05 2.95
CA LEU A 181 5.24 8.25 3.65
C LEU A 181 6.40 9.22 3.93
N MET A 182 7.54 8.74 4.38
CA MET A 182 8.71 9.59 4.64
C MET A 182 9.23 10.28 3.38
N GLU A 183 9.33 9.55 2.27
CA GLU A 183 9.74 10.12 0.99
C GLU A 183 8.73 11.16 0.48
N LEU A 184 7.44 10.92 0.69
CA LEU A 184 6.38 11.89 0.42
C LEU A 184 6.50 13.13 1.31
N GLN A 185 6.72 12.97 2.62
CA GLN A 185 6.91 14.07 3.56
C GLN A 185 8.18 14.89 3.27
N ALA A 186 9.22 14.27 2.71
CA ALA A 186 10.40 14.99 2.23
C ALA A 186 10.09 15.91 1.04
N LEU A 187 9.09 15.58 0.22
CA LEU A 187 8.60 16.43 -0.87
C LEU A 187 7.58 17.47 -0.37
N ASP A 188 6.74 17.09 0.59
CA ASP A 188 5.73 17.94 1.20
C ASP A 188 5.39 17.44 2.61
N PRO A 189 5.78 18.17 3.68
CA PRO A 189 5.59 17.72 5.06
C PRO A 189 4.13 17.48 5.47
N SER A 190 3.14 17.91 4.67
CA SER A 190 1.73 17.70 4.97
C SER A 190 1.19 16.30 4.65
N TRP A 191 1.99 15.43 4.02
CA TRP A 191 1.55 14.06 3.72
C TRP A 191 1.27 13.26 5.00
N ALA A 192 0.17 12.53 4.97
CA ALA A 192 -0.29 11.58 5.97
C ALA A 192 -0.76 10.29 5.27
N VAL A 193 -0.91 9.21 6.03
CA VAL A 193 -1.50 7.95 5.54
C VAL A 193 -2.48 7.40 6.56
N ILE A 194 -3.67 7.02 6.10
CA ILE A 194 -4.68 6.29 6.86
C ILE A 194 -4.96 4.97 6.16
N LEU A 195 -4.86 3.85 6.87
CA LEU A 195 -4.91 2.52 6.28
C LEU A 195 -5.58 1.51 7.21
N GLN A 196 -5.95 0.36 6.63
CA GLN A 196 -6.51 -0.74 7.41
C GLN A 196 -5.54 -1.21 8.51
N PRO A 197 -6.05 -1.64 9.68
CA PRO A 197 -5.23 -1.96 10.84
C PRO A 197 -4.58 -3.35 10.73
N VAL A 198 -5.13 -4.22 9.88
CA VAL A 198 -4.69 -5.61 9.68
C VAL A 198 -4.65 -5.93 8.19
N PRO A 199 -3.70 -6.75 7.71
CA PRO A 199 -3.68 -7.21 6.33
C PRO A 199 -4.83 -8.19 6.06
N GLU A 200 -5.40 -8.14 4.85
CA GLU A 200 -6.48 -9.03 4.40
C GLU A 200 -6.10 -9.76 3.10
N GLY A 201 -6.62 -10.96 2.91
CA GLY A 201 -6.38 -11.75 1.70
C GLY A 201 -6.45 -13.26 1.95
N GLU A 202 -6.52 -14.03 0.88
CA GLU A 202 -6.45 -15.49 0.94
C GLU A 202 -5.00 -15.96 1.16
N GLY A 203 -4.80 -16.90 2.10
CA GLY A 203 -3.50 -17.51 2.36
C GLY A 203 -2.61 -16.71 3.32
N SER A 204 -1.30 -16.78 3.12
CA SER A 204 -0.28 -16.21 4.03
C SER A 204 0.21 -14.81 3.65
N SER A 205 -0.23 -14.28 2.50
CA SER A 205 0.20 -12.97 1.97
C SER A 205 -0.96 -11.98 2.02
N GLY A 206 -1.37 -11.61 3.23
CA GLY A 206 -2.36 -10.55 3.39
C GLY A 206 -1.81 -9.22 2.85
N GLU A 207 -2.65 -8.49 2.14
CA GLU A 207 -2.36 -7.17 1.56
C GLU A 207 -3.18 -6.10 2.27
N MET A 208 -2.78 -4.85 2.07
CA MET A 208 -3.43 -3.70 2.68
C MET A 208 -3.78 -2.63 1.67
N ALA A 209 -4.92 -2.00 1.93
CA ALA A 209 -5.42 -0.83 1.24
C ALA A 209 -5.50 0.36 2.20
N GLY A 210 -5.42 1.57 1.66
CA GLY A 210 -5.43 2.80 2.44
C GLY A 210 -5.38 4.04 1.56
N PHE A 211 -5.29 5.21 2.20
CA PHE A 211 -5.19 6.49 1.53
C PHE A 211 -3.96 7.25 2.02
N TYR A 212 -3.10 7.65 1.08
CA TYR A 212 -2.16 8.74 1.32
C TYR A 212 -2.86 10.04 0.99
N TYR A 213 -2.68 11.05 1.81
CA TYR A 213 -3.31 12.35 1.55
C TYR A 213 -2.50 13.52 2.09
N ARG A 214 -2.71 14.71 1.52
CA ARG A 214 -2.12 15.96 2.01
C ARG A 214 -3.06 16.64 3.01
N SER A 215 -2.67 16.65 4.28
CA SER A 215 -3.41 17.28 5.37
C SER A 215 -3.66 18.79 5.21
N LYS A 216 -2.86 19.47 4.36
CA LYS A 216 -3.07 20.89 4.02
C LYS A 216 -4.12 21.10 2.92
N ARG A 217 -4.61 20.04 2.28
CA ARG A 217 -5.52 20.06 1.12
C ARG A 217 -6.87 19.44 1.45
N VAL A 218 -6.83 18.32 2.15
CA VAL A 218 -8.01 17.62 2.68
C VAL A 218 -7.83 17.37 4.18
N ARG A 219 -8.93 17.29 4.89
CA ARG A 219 -8.99 16.75 6.26
C ARG A 219 -9.84 15.49 6.29
N LEU A 220 -9.59 14.64 7.28
CA LEU A 220 -10.51 13.55 7.61
C LEU A 220 -11.73 14.12 8.34
N LYS A 221 -12.92 13.61 8.00
CA LYS A 221 -14.19 13.98 8.61
C LYS A 221 -14.70 12.80 9.44
N ASP A 222 -15.22 13.09 10.63
CA ASP A 222 -15.82 12.06 11.48
C ASP A 222 -17.20 11.67 10.91
N TRP A 223 -17.56 10.38 10.99
CA TRP A 223 -18.86 9.88 10.54
C TRP A 223 -19.38 8.69 11.34
N GLY A 224 -20.68 8.43 11.21
CA GLY A 224 -21.37 7.35 11.91
C GLY A 224 -21.30 5.96 11.26
N TYR A 225 -20.70 5.83 10.07
CA TYR A 225 -20.69 4.54 9.35
C TYR A 225 -19.80 3.50 10.04
N CYS A 226 -18.62 3.93 10.49
CA CYS A 226 -17.68 3.05 11.17
C CYS A 226 -18.08 2.79 12.63
N PRO A 227 -17.76 1.62 13.22
CA PRO A 227 -18.10 1.34 14.62
C PRO A 227 -17.38 2.29 15.59
N SER A 228 -18.12 3.14 16.29
CA SER A 228 -17.54 4.18 17.18
C SER A 228 -16.77 3.62 18.39
N ASP A 229 -17.14 2.44 18.87
CA ASP A 229 -16.48 1.69 19.95
C ASP A 229 -15.07 1.22 19.57
N ARG A 230 -14.79 1.18 18.26
CA ARG A 230 -13.49 0.79 17.69
C ARG A 230 -12.62 1.99 17.31
N ALA A 231 -13.12 3.21 17.44
CA ALA A 231 -12.40 4.47 17.23
C ALA A 231 -11.77 5.00 18.54
N VAL A 232 -11.19 4.08 19.32
CA VAL A 232 -10.45 4.39 20.55
C VAL A 232 -8.96 4.14 20.27
N ASP A 233 -8.12 5.12 20.55
CA ASP A 233 -6.68 4.94 20.45
C ASP A 233 -6.22 3.96 21.55
N ILE A 234 -5.66 2.82 21.12
CA ILE A 234 -5.31 1.71 22.01
C ILE A 234 -4.21 2.10 23.00
N LYS A 235 -3.34 3.06 22.66
CA LYS A 235 -2.23 3.46 23.55
C LYS A 235 -2.71 4.35 24.68
N THR A 236 -3.58 5.30 24.35
CA THR A 236 -4.00 6.37 25.26
C THR A 236 -5.36 6.12 25.88
N ASN A 237 -6.11 5.16 25.34
CA ASN A 237 -7.51 4.89 25.69
C ASN A 237 -8.42 6.12 25.54
N ASN A 238 -8.03 7.06 24.66
CA ASN A 238 -8.80 8.24 24.33
C ASN A 238 -9.66 7.98 23.09
N GLN A 239 -10.86 8.56 23.07
CA GLN A 239 -11.64 8.61 21.84
C GLN A 239 -10.88 9.45 20.82
N VAL A 240 -10.69 8.90 19.63
CA VAL A 240 -10.21 9.62 18.46
C VAL A 240 -11.33 9.73 17.44
N GLY A 241 -11.12 10.52 16.39
CA GLY A 241 -12.17 10.68 15.38
C GLY A 241 -12.45 9.37 14.65
N ASN A 242 -13.71 9.13 14.32
CA ASN A 242 -14.12 7.93 13.61
C ASN A 242 -14.01 8.18 12.10
N PHE A 243 -12.79 8.14 11.56
CA PHE A 243 -12.51 8.65 10.21
C PHE A 243 -12.60 7.61 9.09
N ALA A 244 -12.34 6.34 9.41
CA ALA A 244 -12.14 5.30 8.42
C ALA A 244 -12.40 3.91 9.03
N CYS A 245 -12.66 2.92 8.19
CA CYS A 245 -12.75 1.51 8.56
C CYS A 245 -12.77 0.63 7.31
N LEU A 246 -12.67 -0.70 7.50
CA LEU A 246 -13.13 -1.63 6.47
C LEU A 246 -14.66 -1.53 6.33
N LEU A 247 -15.19 -1.72 5.11
CA LEU A 247 -16.64 -1.78 4.91
C LEU A 247 -17.28 -2.86 5.78
N GLN A 248 -18.48 -2.58 6.27
CA GLN A 248 -19.23 -3.47 7.17
C GLN A 248 -19.99 -4.56 6.38
N ILE A 249 -19.24 -5.38 5.63
CA ILE A 249 -19.79 -6.45 4.79
C ILE A 249 -20.43 -7.54 5.67
N PRO A 250 -21.67 -7.98 5.37
CA PRO A 250 -22.31 -9.12 6.04
C PRO A 250 -21.44 -10.38 6.04
N ASN A 251 -21.46 -11.16 7.13
CA ASN A 251 -20.55 -12.29 7.32
C ASN A 251 -20.66 -13.38 6.23
N ASP A 252 -21.87 -13.60 5.72
CA ASP A 252 -22.17 -14.54 4.63
C ASP A 252 -21.53 -14.11 3.30
N GLN A 253 -21.46 -12.81 3.02
CA GLN A 253 -20.74 -12.28 1.87
C GLN A 253 -19.23 -12.18 2.14
N ARG A 254 -18.83 -11.77 3.35
CA ARG A 254 -17.42 -11.55 3.73
C ARG A 254 -16.56 -12.80 3.53
N ARG A 255 -17.08 -13.99 3.83
CA ARG A 255 -16.37 -15.27 3.67
C ARG A 255 -16.07 -15.61 2.20
N LEU A 256 -16.81 -15.03 1.26
CA LEU A 256 -16.64 -15.22 -0.18
C LEU A 256 -15.67 -14.19 -0.79
N MET A 257 -15.25 -13.20 -0.01
CA MET A 257 -14.32 -12.15 -0.44
C MET A 257 -12.90 -12.46 0.04
N SER A 258 -11.91 -12.17 -0.81
CA SER A 258 -10.51 -12.16 -0.43
C SER A 258 -10.21 -10.94 0.45
N ARG A 259 -10.64 -9.75 0.01
CA ARG A 259 -10.30 -8.46 0.62
C ARG A 259 -11.52 -7.56 0.71
N VAL A 260 -11.72 -6.92 1.85
CA VAL A 260 -12.76 -5.89 2.04
C VAL A 260 -12.19 -4.54 1.65
N ALA A 261 -13.01 -3.71 1.01
CA ALA A 261 -12.59 -2.35 0.71
C ALA A 261 -12.37 -1.54 1.99
N PHE A 262 -11.32 -0.73 1.99
CA PHE A 262 -11.06 0.25 3.02
C PHE A 262 -11.74 1.57 2.64
N THR A 263 -12.40 2.21 3.60
CA THR A 263 -13.10 3.47 3.37
C THR A 263 -12.68 4.54 4.37
N ALA A 264 -12.63 5.79 3.92
CA ALA A 264 -12.32 6.96 4.74
C ALA A 264 -13.13 8.16 4.26
N TYR A 265 -13.49 9.04 5.20
CA TYR A 265 -14.28 10.23 4.89
C TYR A 265 -13.43 11.49 4.86
N PHE A 266 -13.48 12.21 3.74
CA PHE A 266 -12.64 13.37 3.47
C PHE A 266 -13.46 14.65 3.34
N GLN A 267 -12.80 15.78 3.56
CA GLN A 267 -13.32 17.09 3.20
C GLN A 267 -12.19 17.99 2.65
N ALA A 268 -12.43 18.59 1.49
CA ALA A 268 -11.61 19.63 0.85
C ALA A 268 -12.43 20.93 0.73
N GLY A 269 -12.16 21.93 1.57
CA GLY A 269 -12.97 23.14 1.60
C GLY A 269 -14.41 22.81 2.00
N LYS A 270 -15.36 22.88 1.06
CA LYS A 270 -16.75 22.47 1.28
C LYS A 270 -16.98 21.02 0.88
N PHE A 271 -16.56 20.67 -0.33
CA PHE A 271 -16.62 19.31 -0.87
C PHE A 271 -16.15 18.25 0.11
N ASP A 272 -17.11 17.49 0.64
CA ASP A 272 -16.91 16.24 1.33
C ASP A 272 -17.14 15.06 0.40
N PHE A 273 -16.43 13.96 0.67
CA PHE A 273 -16.60 12.74 -0.10
C PHE A 273 -16.07 11.54 0.67
N VAL A 274 -16.71 10.41 0.42
CA VAL A 274 -16.32 9.09 0.91
C VAL A 274 -15.39 8.44 -0.08
N GLY A 275 -14.13 8.28 0.30
CA GLY A 275 -13.18 7.44 -0.44
C GLY A 275 -13.42 5.98 -0.12
N VAL A 276 -13.55 5.13 -1.13
CA VAL A 276 -13.55 3.66 -1.00
C VAL A 276 -12.43 3.10 -1.87
N THR A 277 -11.57 2.26 -1.31
CA THR A 277 -10.48 1.67 -2.08
C THR A 277 -10.26 0.19 -1.82
N THR A 278 -9.99 -0.58 -2.87
CA THR A 278 -9.84 -2.03 -2.79
C THR A 278 -8.86 -2.56 -3.83
N HIS A 279 -8.32 -3.75 -3.57
CA HIS A 279 -7.69 -4.59 -4.58
C HIS A 279 -8.53 -5.86 -4.70
N VAL A 280 -9.33 -5.95 -5.76
CA VAL A 280 -10.20 -7.10 -5.97
C VAL A 280 -9.35 -8.36 -6.22
N ARG A 281 -9.84 -9.52 -5.79
CA ARG A 281 -9.16 -10.80 -6.01
C ARG A 281 -8.77 -11.02 -7.47
N PHE A 282 -7.56 -11.53 -7.72
CA PHE A 282 -7.18 -11.92 -9.07
C PHE A 282 -7.70 -13.32 -9.43
N ARG A 283 -7.62 -14.27 -8.50
CA ARG A 283 -7.99 -15.68 -8.75
C ARG A 283 -9.44 -15.94 -8.35
N ALA A 284 -10.08 -16.86 -9.06
CA ALA A 284 -11.39 -17.40 -8.67
C ALA A 284 -11.32 -18.05 -7.28
N ALA A 285 -12.47 -18.16 -6.59
CA ALA A 285 -12.55 -18.98 -5.40
C ALA A 285 -12.21 -20.45 -5.72
N ASP A 286 -11.51 -21.12 -4.81
CA ASP A 286 -11.09 -22.51 -5.00
C ASP A 286 -12.27 -23.49 -4.90
N ALA A 287 -13.23 -23.21 -4.01
CA ALA A 287 -14.38 -24.06 -3.77
C ALA A 287 -15.49 -23.82 -4.80
N GLU A 288 -15.98 -24.89 -5.41
CA GLU A 288 -17.08 -24.84 -6.40
C GLU A 288 -18.39 -24.29 -5.81
N ALA A 289 -18.65 -24.57 -4.52
CA ALA A 289 -19.80 -24.04 -3.81
C ALA A 289 -19.75 -22.51 -3.69
N ASP A 290 -18.58 -21.95 -3.36
CA ASP A 290 -18.39 -20.51 -3.24
C ASP A 290 -18.53 -19.83 -4.62
N LEU A 291 -17.98 -20.42 -5.68
CA LEU A 291 -18.17 -19.92 -7.05
C LEU A 291 -19.63 -19.90 -7.47
N LYS A 292 -20.38 -20.94 -7.10
CA LYS A 292 -21.80 -21.01 -7.40
C LYS A 292 -22.57 -19.90 -6.67
N GLU A 293 -22.29 -19.70 -5.39
CA GLU A 293 -22.94 -18.66 -4.59
C GLU A 293 -22.62 -17.25 -5.10
N GLN A 294 -21.34 -16.97 -5.38
CA GLN A 294 -20.92 -15.72 -6.02
C GLN A 294 -21.64 -15.49 -7.36
N THR A 295 -21.78 -16.55 -8.18
CA THR A 295 -22.50 -16.47 -9.47
C THR A 295 -23.98 -16.17 -9.26
N ASP A 296 -24.63 -16.90 -8.35
CA ASP A 296 -26.06 -16.71 -8.05
C ASP A 296 -26.32 -15.27 -7.56
N ASP A 297 -25.46 -14.73 -6.69
CA ASP A 297 -25.56 -13.36 -6.16
C ASP A 297 -25.42 -12.31 -7.27
N ILE A 298 -24.37 -12.37 -8.09
CA ILE A 298 -24.17 -11.41 -9.20
C ILE A 298 -25.34 -11.50 -10.19
N CYS A 299 -25.74 -12.72 -10.55
CA CYS A 299 -26.77 -12.95 -11.55
C CYS A 299 -28.19 -12.65 -11.06
N SER A 300 -28.41 -12.56 -9.75
CA SER A 300 -29.66 -12.07 -9.16
C SER A 300 -29.95 -10.61 -9.52
N PHE A 301 -28.90 -9.82 -9.76
CA PHE A 301 -29.01 -8.43 -10.19
C PHE A 301 -29.17 -8.28 -11.71
N HIS A 302 -28.83 -9.30 -12.50
CA HIS A 302 -28.86 -9.21 -13.95
C HIS A 302 -30.31 -9.12 -14.47
N GLU A 303 -30.60 -8.27 -15.46
CA GLU A 303 -31.96 -8.09 -16.01
C GLU A 303 -32.56 -9.41 -16.53
N ASN A 304 -31.70 -10.29 -17.03
CA ASN A 304 -32.05 -11.64 -17.45
C ASN A 304 -31.06 -12.64 -16.87
N ALA A 305 -31.38 -13.24 -15.71
CA ALA A 305 -30.50 -14.17 -15.02
C ALA A 305 -29.99 -15.32 -15.93
N ALA A 306 -30.80 -15.80 -16.89
CA ALA A 306 -30.40 -16.86 -17.82
C ALA A 306 -29.30 -16.44 -18.82
N LYS A 307 -29.09 -15.13 -19.01
CA LYS A 307 -28.02 -14.56 -19.85
C LYS A 307 -26.77 -14.17 -19.05
N CYS A 308 -26.86 -14.13 -17.73
CA CYS A 308 -25.71 -13.88 -16.87
C CYS A 308 -24.80 -15.11 -16.86
N LYS A 309 -23.64 -14.98 -17.50
CA LYS A 309 -22.65 -16.07 -17.62
C LYS A 309 -21.23 -15.51 -17.42
N PRO A 310 -20.91 -15.03 -16.20
CA PRO A 310 -19.56 -14.60 -15.87
C PRO A 310 -18.57 -15.73 -16.09
N ALA A 311 -17.38 -15.42 -16.59
CA ALA A 311 -16.30 -16.39 -16.70
C ALA A 311 -15.85 -16.81 -15.29
N LYS A 312 -15.38 -18.05 -15.13
CA LYS A 312 -15.01 -18.62 -13.82
C LYS A 312 -14.00 -17.73 -13.07
N ASP A 313 -13.06 -17.15 -13.80
CA ASP A 313 -12.01 -16.26 -13.30
C ASP A 313 -12.48 -14.83 -13.01
N GLU A 314 -13.66 -14.44 -13.47
CA GLU A 314 -14.25 -13.11 -13.28
C GLU A 314 -15.36 -13.08 -12.22
N VAL A 315 -16.03 -14.21 -11.95
CA VAL A 315 -17.14 -14.33 -10.97
C VAL A 315 -16.77 -13.70 -9.64
N GLY A 316 -15.66 -14.13 -9.03
CA GLY A 316 -15.24 -13.62 -7.73
C GLY A 316 -14.94 -12.12 -7.76
N ARG A 317 -14.49 -11.59 -8.91
CA ARG A 317 -14.13 -10.18 -9.06
C ARG A 317 -15.37 -9.29 -9.09
N PHE A 318 -16.35 -9.65 -9.93
CA PHE A 318 -17.62 -8.94 -10.00
C PHE A 318 -18.43 -9.09 -8.71
N PHE A 319 -18.31 -10.22 -8.02
CA PHE A 319 -18.96 -10.43 -6.73
C PHE A 319 -18.43 -9.47 -5.67
N GLU A 320 -17.10 -9.34 -5.55
CA GLU A 320 -16.50 -8.39 -4.59
C GLU A 320 -16.96 -6.96 -4.87
N VAL A 321 -17.01 -6.55 -6.14
CA VAL A 321 -17.58 -5.25 -6.55
C VAL A 321 -19.04 -5.11 -6.09
N ALA A 322 -19.88 -6.10 -6.41
CA ALA A 322 -21.31 -6.07 -6.06
C ALA A 322 -21.54 -5.99 -4.54
N ALA A 323 -20.79 -6.77 -3.76
CA ALA A 323 -20.85 -6.78 -2.30
C ALA A 323 -20.46 -5.41 -1.71
N ILE A 324 -19.41 -4.78 -2.27
CA ILE A 324 -18.94 -3.45 -1.87
C ILE A 324 -19.98 -2.38 -2.19
N VAL A 325 -20.46 -2.29 -3.43
CA VAL A 325 -21.40 -1.22 -3.83
C VAL A 325 -22.77 -1.37 -3.19
N ASN A 326 -23.17 -2.59 -2.78
CA ASN A 326 -24.39 -2.80 -1.99
C ASN A 326 -24.35 -2.09 -0.62
N GLN A 327 -23.16 -1.75 -0.10
CA GLN A 327 -23.01 -0.95 1.13
C GLN A 327 -23.24 0.55 0.90
N PHE A 328 -23.22 1.04 -0.34
CA PHE A 328 -23.25 2.47 -0.61
C PHE A 328 -24.56 3.11 -0.17
N LYS A 329 -25.69 2.38 -0.23
CA LYS A 329 -26.97 2.85 0.31
C LYS A 329 -26.89 3.15 1.81
N ASP A 330 -26.18 2.31 2.57
CA ASP A 330 -26.08 2.42 4.02
C ASP A 330 -25.12 3.56 4.38
N ILE A 331 -24.01 3.70 3.63
CA ILE A 331 -23.11 4.86 3.70
C ILE A 331 -23.92 6.15 3.50
N LYS A 332 -24.60 6.29 2.34
CA LYS A 332 -25.39 7.50 2.01
C LYS A 332 -26.44 7.81 3.06
N GLN A 333 -27.14 6.79 3.56
CA GLN A 333 -28.17 6.97 4.59
C GLN A 333 -27.58 7.48 5.92
N ILE A 334 -26.39 7.01 6.30
CA ILE A 334 -25.76 7.35 7.57
C ILE A 334 -25.04 8.70 7.51
N THR A 335 -24.36 8.98 6.40
CA THR A 335 -23.57 10.22 6.22
C THR A 335 -24.43 11.39 5.80
N GLY A 336 -25.52 11.12 5.06
CA GLY A 336 -26.27 12.15 4.34
C GLY A 336 -25.56 12.67 3.10
N ASP A 337 -24.41 12.08 2.76
CA ASP A 337 -23.48 12.50 1.71
C ASP A 337 -23.54 11.50 0.55
N ASN A 338 -23.73 12.00 -0.66
CA ASN A 338 -23.91 11.18 -1.85
C ASN A 338 -22.61 10.90 -2.61
N ASP A 339 -21.52 11.57 -2.22
CA ASP A 339 -20.24 11.60 -2.90
C ASP A 339 -19.35 10.43 -2.50
N ILE A 340 -19.59 9.30 -3.15
CA ILE A 340 -18.77 8.10 -2.97
C ILE A 340 -17.86 7.94 -4.19
N ILE A 341 -16.55 7.99 -3.95
CA ILE A 341 -15.52 7.74 -4.94
C ILE A 341 -14.90 6.37 -4.67
N PHE A 342 -15.28 5.37 -5.45
CA PHE A 342 -14.76 4.00 -5.34
C PHE A 342 -13.66 3.75 -6.36
N THR A 343 -12.47 3.34 -5.90
CA THR A 343 -11.30 3.22 -6.77
C THR A 343 -10.38 2.07 -6.39
N GLY A 344 -9.66 1.54 -7.37
CA GLY A 344 -8.63 0.53 -7.11
C GLY A 344 -8.33 -0.32 -8.33
N ASP A 345 -7.58 -1.38 -8.10
CA ASP A 345 -7.38 -2.46 -9.06
C ASP A 345 -8.50 -3.48 -8.92
N PHE A 346 -9.38 -3.52 -9.92
CA PHE A 346 -10.53 -4.39 -9.96
C PHE A 346 -10.22 -5.74 -10.61
N ASN A 347 -9.06 -5.88 -11.25
CA ASN A 347 -8.75 -7.03 -12.11
C ASN A 347 -9.86 -7.32 -13.14
N LEU A 348 -10.62 -6.30 -13.55
CA LEU A 348 -11.75 -6.40 -14.47
C LEU A 348 -11.55 -5.41 -15.61
N GLN A 349 -11.81 -5.81 -16.84
CA GLN A 349 -11.79 -4.87 -17.97
C GLN A 349 -13.16 -4.18 -18.08
N ASP A 350 -13.17 -2.93 -18.51
CA ASP A 350 -14.37 -2.29 -19.07
C ASP A 350 -14.31 -2.39 -20.61
N ASP A 351 -14.98 -3.41 -21.14
CA ASP A 351 -15.05 -3.71 -22.56
C ASP A 351 -16.47 -4.18 -22.97
N PRO A 352 -16.77 -4.32 -24.28
CA PRO A 352 -18.10 -4.74 -24.71
C PRO A 352 -18.58 -6.11 -24.18
N LYS A 353 -17.66 -7.00 -23.74
CA LYS A 353 -18.01 -8.34 -23.24
C LYS A 353 -18.39 -8.30 -21.76
N SER A 354 -17.74 -7.44 -20.99
CA SER A 354 -17.90 -7.28 -19.55
C SER A 354 -19.01 -6.30 -19.17
N LYS A 355 -19.45 -5.43 -20.10
CA LYS A 355 -20.45 -4.37 -19.85
C LYS A 355 -21.72 -4.84 -19.11
N ALA A 356 -22.32 -5.94 -19.52
CA ALA A 356 -23.54 -6.45 -18.88
C ALA A 356 -23.28 -6.96 -17.44
N LEU A 357 -22.07 -7.46 -17.16
CA LEU A 357 -21.66 -7.86 -15.82
C LEU A 357 -21.37 -6.66 -14.94
N TRP A 358 -20.74 -5.60 -15.47
CA TRP A 358 -20.60 -4.32 -14.77
C TRP A 358 -21.96 -3.71 -14.40
N GLU A 359 -22.91 -3.65 -15.35
CA GLU A 359 -24.27 -3.17 -15.10
C GLU A 359 -24.97 -4.00 -14.01
N SER A 360 -24.77 -5.32 -14.00
CA SER A 360 -25.30 -6.22 -12.98
C SER A 360 -24.66 -5.96 -11.61
N ALA A 361 -23.33 -5.87 -11.54
CA ALA A 361 -22.59 -5.68 -10.31
C ALA A 361 -22.85 -4.30 -9.68
N LEU A 362 -23.08 -3.26 -10.49
CA LEU A 362 -23.36 -1.90 -10.02
C LEU A 362 -24.83 -1.63 -9.73
N LYS A 363 -25.74 -2.52 -10.10
CA LYS A 363 -27.19 -2.35 -9.87
C LYS A 363 -27.59 -2.02 -8.43
N PRO A 364 -26.95 -2.56 -7.37
CA PRO A 364 -27.25 -2.18 -5.99
C PRO A 364 -26.99 -0.70 -5.67
N ALA A 365 -26.19 -0.01 -6.48
CA ALA A 365 -25.90 1.42 -6.37
C ALA A 365 -26.27 2.15 -7.68
N PRO A 366 -27.58 2.44 -7.92
CA PRO A 366 -28.02 3.11 -9.13
C PRO A 366 -27.32 4.47 -9.33
N GLY A 367 -26.92 4.76 -10.58
CA GLY A 367 -26.21 5.99 -10.94
C GLY A 367 -24.69 5.83 -11.02
N PHE A 368 -24.12 4.85 -10.31
CA PHE A 368 -22.68 4.58 -10.36
C PHE A 368 -22.28 3.97 -11.70
N VAL A 369 -21.16 4.44 -12.24
CA VAL A 369 -20.60 3.97 -13.52
C VAL A 369 -19.10 3.79 -13.42
N VAL A 370 -18.57 2.86 -14.22
CA VAL A 370 -17.12 2.75 -14.48
C VAL A 370 -16.71 3.87 -15.43
N THR A 371 -15.63 4.59 -15.13
CA THR A 371 -15.36 5.88 -15.79
C THR A 371 -14.14 5.91 -16.72
N GLN A 372 -13.33 4.85 -16.79
CA GLN A 372 -12.08 4.88 -17.55
C GLN A 372 -11.83 3.57 -18.32
N THR A 373 -11.41 3.69 -19.58
CA THR A 373 -11.08 2.56 -20.48
C THR A 373 -9.61 2.54 -20.92
N GLY A 374 -8.80 3.45 -20.41
CA GLY A 374 -7.37 3.49 -20.65
C GLY A 374 -6.66 2.29 -20.01
N LEU A 375 -5.61 1.81 -20.66
CA LEU A 375 -4.84 0.67 -20.18
C LEU A 375 -3.98 1.08 -18.98
N THR A 376 -3.91 0.24 -17.96
CA THR A 376 -3.27 0.51 -16.67
C THR A 376 -2.27 -0.57 -16.26
N THR A 377 -2.41 -1.81 -16.74
CA THR A 377 -1.52 -2.93 -16.38
C THR A 377 -0.48 -3.21 -17.46
N LEU A 378 0.79 -3.38 -17.05
CA LEU A 378 1.88 -3.72 -17.95
C LEU A 378 1.90 -5.19 -18.35
N SER A 379 2.25 -5.45 -19.62
CA SER A 379 2.56 -6.80 -20.09
C SER A 379 4.00 -7.20 -19.83
N ILE A 380 4.16 -8.46 -19.39
CA ILE A 380 5.46 -9.14 -19.42
C ILE A 380 6.02 -9.14 -20.86
N LYS A 381 5.15 -9.38 -21.84
CA LYS A 381 5.50 -9.42 -23.27
C LYS A 381 5.46 -8.03 -23.89
N GLY A 382 6.61 -7.38 -23.94
CA GLY A 382 6.82 -6.13 -24.68
C GLY A 382 6.68 -4.85 -23.84
N SER A 383 6.39 -4.97 -22.54
CA SER A 383 6.41 -3.85 -21.59
C SER A 383 5.50 -2.70 -22.01
N LYS A 384 4.34 -3.05 -22.58
CA LYS A 384 3.27 -2.13 -22.96
C LYS A 384 2.09 -2.35 -22.04
N LEU A 385 1.27 -1.33 -21.86
CA LEU A 385 0.00 -1.48 -21.16
C LEU A 385 -0.95 -2.36 -21.99
N ILE A 386 -1.66 -3.29 -21.35
CA ILE A 386 -2.50 -4.30 -22.03
C ILE A 386 -3.92 -4.47 -21.47
N SER A 387 -4.17 -4.03 -20.23
CA SER A 387 -5.48 -4.19 -19.57
C SER A 387 -5.83 -2.93 -18.82
N ASN A 388 -7.11 -2.59 -18.74
CA ASN A 388 -7.66 -1.44 -18.03
C ASN A 388 -8.24 -1.85 -16.67
N TYR A 389 -7.47 -2.52 -15.81
CA TYR A 389 -7.98 -3.09 -14.56
C TYR A 389 -8.26 -2.07 -13.46
N ASP A 390 -7.60 -0.92 -13.51
CA ASP A 390 -7.74 0.12 -12.49
C ASP A 390 -8.85 1.07 -12.90
N HIS A 391 -9.84 1.27 -12.03
CA HIS A 391 -11.00 2.13 -12.35
C HIS A 391 -11.34 3.10 -11.22
N PHE A 392 -12.00 4.20 -11.60
CA PHE A 392 -12.91 4.92 -10.70
C PHE A 392 -14.35 4.47 -11.00
N ILE A 393 -15.13 4.29 -9.94
CA ILE A 393 -16.56 4.01 -9.96
C ILE A 393 -17.24 5.07 -9.08
N LEU A 394 -18.10 5.88 -9.67
CA LEU A 394 -18.78 6.98 -8.99
C LEU A 394 -20.10 7.30 -9.69
N ASP A 395 -21.00 8.02 -9.01
CA ASP A 395 -22.20 8.60 -9.61
C ASP A 395 -21.89 10.01 -10.14
N PRO A 396 -21.88 10.22 -11.47
CA PRO A 396 -21.56 11.53 -12.07
C PRO A 396 -22.46 12.68 -11.64
N LYS A 397 -23.68 12.37 -11.21
CA LYS A 397 -24.67 13.38 -10.84
C LYS A 397 -24.57 13.76 -9.38
N ALA A 398 -24.23 12.80 -8.53
CA ALA A 398 -23.94 13.05 -7.13
C ALA A 398 -22.62 13.81 -7.01
N THR A 399 -21.56 13.28 -7.62
CA THR A 399 -20.19 13.82 -7.47
C THR A 399 -19.86 14.82 -8.55
N SER A 400 -20.63 15.91 -8.57
CA SER A 400 -20.63 16.91 -9.65
C SER A 400 -19.38 17.81 -9.64
N GLU A 401 -18.67 17.85 -8.52
CA GLU A 401 -17.37 18.47 -8.30
C GLU A 401 -16.29 17.84 -9.16
N CYS A 402 -16.41 16.53 -9.42
CA CYS A 402 -15.40 15.76 -10.12
C CYS A 402 -15.62 15.74 -11.64
N ASP A 403 -14.57 16.12 -12.38
CA ASP A 403 -14.58 16.11 -13.83
C ASP A 403 -14.28 14.70 -14.35
N ILE A 404 -15.31 13.95 -14.72
CA ILE A 404 -15.16 12.59 -15.27
C ILE A 404 -14.33 12.58 -16.56
N GLN A 405 -14.36 13.67 -17.35
CA GLN A 405 -13.57 13.74 -18.58
C GLN A 405 -12.07 13.90 -18.29
N SER A 406 -11.71 14.30 -17.06
CA SER A 406 -10.32 14.35 -16.61
C SER A 406 -9.75 12.97 -16.25
N ILE A 407 -10.61 11.96 -16.13
CA ILE A 407 -10.20 10.63 -15.68
C ILE A 407 -9.35 9.94 -16.74
N ARG A 408 -8.14 9.55 -16.36
CA ARG A 408 -7.18 8.88 -17.26
C ARG A 408 -6.07 8.16 -16.52
N PRO A 409 -5.40 7.19 -17.16
CA PRO A 409 -4.13 6.68 -16.67
C PRO A 409 -3.02 7.74 -16.72
N PHE A 410 -2.20 7.81 -15.69
CA PHE A 410 -0.92 8.51 -15.68
C PHE A 410 0.17 7.57 -16.20
N ASP A 411 0.25 7.46 -17.53
CA ASP A 411 1.16 6.53 -18.20
C ASP A 411 2.63 6.98 -18.12
N PHE A 412 3.32 6.53 -17.07
CA PHE A 412 4.76 6.74 -16.93
C PHE A 412 5.64 5.85 -17.83
N THR A 413 5.02 5.02 -18.66
CA THR A 413 5.70 4.06 -19.53
C THR A 413 5.99 4.65 -20.90
N THR A 414 5.17 5.58 -21.39
CA THR A 414 5.32 6.15 -22.75
C THR A 414 5.73 7.61 -22.77
N ALA A 415 5.66 8.30 -21.62
CA ALA A 415 5.77 9.75 -21.57
C ALA A 415 7.09 10.28 -22.15
N ASP A 416 6.97 11.38 -22.91
CA ASP A 416 8.11 12.11 -23.46
C ASP A 416 8.98 12.63 -22.32
N THR A 417 10.11 11.94 -22.13
CA THR A 417 11.14 12.29 -21.16
C THR A 417 11.67 13.71 -21.35
N SER A 418 11.40 14.40 -22.46
CA SER A 418 11.90 15.77 -22.65
C SER A 418 11.21 16.80 -21.74
N SER A 419 9.91 16.62 -21.43
CA SER A 419 9.10 17.67 -20.80
C SER A 419 8.82 17.45 -19.31
N ASP A 420 8.53 16.22 -18.89
CA ASP A 420 8.14 15.92 -17.50
C ASP A 420 9.35 15.55 -16.61
N PRO A 421 9.60 16.29 -15.50
CA PRO A 421 10.68 15.99 -14.55
C PRO A 421 10.63 14.60 -13.93
N VAL A 422 9.45 14.08 -13.60
CA VAL A 422 9.27 12.74 -13.02
C VAL A 422 9.66 11.69 -14.06
N MET A 423 9.22 11.87 -15.30
CA MET A 423 9.55 10.94 -16.40
C MET A 423 11.04 10.91 -16.72
N ARG A 424 11.74 12.05 -16.62
CA ARG A 424 13.22 12.11 -16.73
C ARG A 424 13.90 11.28 -15.66
N GLU A 425 13.42 11.37 -14.43
CA GLU A 425 13.98 10.57 -13.34
C GLU A 425 13.70 9.09 -13.52
N ILE A 426 12.48 8.70 -13.90
CA ILE A 426 12.15 7.31 -14.22
C ILE A 426 13.11 6.79 -15.29
N ALA A 427 13.27 7.51 -16.40
CA ALA A 427 14.20 7.12 -17.48
C ALA A 427 15.65 6.99 -16.99
N LYS A 428 16.08 7.86 -16.07
CA LYS A 428 17.40 7.76 -15.44
C LYS A 428 17.53 6.46 -14.63
N PHE A 429 16.57 6.13 -13.77
CA PHE A 429 16.62 4.92 -12.94
C PHE A 429 16.47 3.62 -13.74
N LEU A 430 15.82 3.69 -14.91
CA LEU A 430 15.73 2.58 -15.85
C LEU A 430 17.02 2.39 -16.68
N SER A 431 18.02 3.28 -16.56
CA SER A 431 19.25 3.15 -17.34
C SER A 431 20.09 1.94 -16.88
N PRO A 432 20.80 1.26 -17.80
CA PRO A 432 21.69 0.15 -17.44
C PRO A 432 22.76 0.53 -16.40
N SER A 433 23.22 1.79 -16.41
CA SER A 433 24.20 2.28 -15.43
C SER A 433 23.64 2.33 -14.02
N MET A 434 22.40 2.79 -13.85
CA MET A 434 21.74 2.80 -12.54
C MET A 434 21.43 1.37 -12.06
N GLN A 435 21.01 0.49 -12.98
CA GLN A 435 20.79 -0.92 -12.67
C GLN A 435 22.06 -1.62 -12.17
N GLN A 436 23.20 -1.32 -12.78
CA GLN A 436 24.49 -1.87 -12.36
C GLN A 436 24.91 -1.31 -10.98
N MET A 437 24.64 -0.03 -10.73
CA MET A 437 24.95 0.61 -9.45
C MET A 437 24.23 -0.07 -8.28
N TYR A 438 22.98 -0.51 -8.43
CA TYR A 438 22.28 -1.25 -7.36
C TYR A 438 22.99 -2.55 -6.97
N LEU A 439 23.52 -3.29 -7.95
CA LEU A 439 24.27 -4.52 -7.68
C LEU A 439 25.59 -4.22 -6.95
N GLU A 440 26.31 -3.19 -7.40
CA GLU A 440 27.56 -2.76 -6.77
C GLU A 440 27.33 -2.27 -5.34
N ASP A 441 26.26 -1.53 -5.09
CA ASP A 441 25.89 -1.06 -3.75
C ASP A 441 25.59 -2.23 -2.80
N ALA A 442 24.83 -3.23 -3.27
CA ALA A 442 24.56 -4.44 -2.49
C ALA A 442 25.85 -5.22 -2.16
N GLN A 443 26.74 -5.40 -3.14
CA GLN A 443 28.04 -6.05 -2.94
C GLN A 443 28.94 -5.26 -1.96
N ASN A 444 29.00 -3.94 -2.11
CA ASN A 444 29.77 -3.05 -1.27
C ASN A 444 29.28 -3.06 0.18
N ALA A 445 27.97 -3.08 0.39
CA ALA A 445 27.38 -3.16 1.72
C ALA A 445 27.67 -4.50 2.40
N ILE A 446 27.60 -5.62 1.69
CA ILE A 446 28.00 -6.94 2.21
C ILE A 446 29.49 -6.98 2.55
N ALA A 447 30.34 -6.42 1.69
CA ALA A 447 31.78 -6.33 1.95
C ALA A 447 32.08 -5.47 3.18
N THR A 448 31.37 -4.35 3.34
CA THR A 448 31.49 -3.46 4.50
C THR A 448 31.07 -4.16 5.79
N LEU A 449 29.93 -4.86 5.77
CA LEU A 449 29.47 -5.64 6.92
C LEU A 449 30.47 -6.75 7.28
N THR A 450 31.01 -7.45 6.29
CA THR A 450 32.00 -8.52 6.50
C THR A 450 33.27 -7.97 7.14
N LYS A 451 33.78 -6.82 6.67
CA LYS A 451 34.94 -6.14 7.27
C LYS A 451 34.65 -5.70 8.71
N TYR A 452 33.45 -5.16 8.96
CA TYR A 452 33.03 -4.75 10.29
C TYR A 452 32.96 -5.94 11.26
N GLN A 453 32.42 -7.07 10.82
CA GLN A 453 32.35 -8.31 11.61
C GLN A 453 33.74 -8.90 11.90
N ALA A 454 34.67 -8.85 10.93
CA ALA A 454 36.05 -9.31 11.12
C ALA A 454 36.86 -8.42 12.08
N GLY A 455 36.67 -7.10 12.03
CA GLY A 455 37.40 -6.14 12.86
C GLY A 455 36.99 -6.12 14.35
N ARG A 456 35.84 -6.72 14.69
CA ARG A 456 35.31 -6.74 16.07
C ARG A 456 35.77 -7.90 16.94
N GLY A 457 36.67 -8.75 16.43
CA GLY A 457 37.26 -9.86 17.18
C GLY A 457 37.60 -9.45 18.61
N ASN A 458 36.82 -9.95 19.57
CA ASN A 458 36.92 -9.79 21.04
C ASN A 458 36.38 -8.51 21.72
N THR A 459 35.75 -7.54 21.06
CA THR A 459 35.27 -6.31 21.75
C THR A 459 33.79 -6.30 22.16
N GLY A 460 33.16 -7.47 22.34
CA GLY A 460 31.86 -7.58 23.02
C GLY A 460 30.63 -7.04 22.29
N GLY A 461 30.76 -6.58 21.03
CA GLY A 461 29.63 -6.09 20.23
C GLY A 461 28.82 -7.23 19.61
N SER A 462 27.53 -7.33 19.95
CA SER A 462 26.59 -8.42 19.64
C SER A 462 26.00 -8.41 18.21
N VAL A 463 26.79 -8.13 17.18
CA VAL A 463 26.32 -8.29 15.79
C VAL A 463 26.64 -9.71 15.34
N ARG A 464 25.60 -10.54 15.17
CA ARG A 464 25.78 -11.91 14.67
C ARG A 464 26.46 -11.87 13.29
N PRO A 465 27.55 -12.63 13.08
CA PRO A 465 28.14 -12.77 11.75
C PRO A 465 27.12 -13.41 10.80
N LEU A 466 27.05 -12.91 9.57
CA LEU A 466 26.32 -13.62 8.53
C LEU A 466 27.10 -14.87 8.15
N SER A 467 26.41 -15.98 7.99
CA SER A 467 26.95 -17.16 7.33
C SER A 467 27.31 -16.83 5.89
N ASP A 468 28.13 -17.66 5.26
CA ASP A 468 28.46 -17.43 3.85
C ASP A 468 27.28 -17.71 2.93
N LYS A 469 26.36 -18.61 3.33
CA LYS A 469 25.06 -18.82 2.67
C LYS A 469 24.23 -17.54 2.73
N GLU A 470 23.95 -17.06 3.96
CA GLU A 470 23.82 -15.64 4.34
C GLU A 470 24.04 -14.62 3.22
N LYS A 471 25.31 -14.34 3.03
CA LYS A 471 25.81 -13.34 2.10
C LYS A 471 25.50 -13.73 0.65
N ALA A 472 25.66 -15.02 0.31
CA ALA A 472 25.50 -15.53 -1.03
C ALA A 472 24.09 -15.35 -1.57
N ASP A 473 23.02 -15.73 -0.85
CA ASP A 473 21.68 -15.56 -1.45
C ASP A 473 21.23 -14.08 -1.46
N ILE A 474 21.82 -13.19 -0.63
CA ILE A 474 21.52 -11.75 -0.70
C ILE A 474 22.08 -11.21 -2.01
N VAL A 475 23.35 -11.51 -2.29
CA VAL A 475 23.95 -11.20 -3.60
C VAL A 475 23.13 -11.83 -4.73
N ARG A 476 22.68 -13.09 -4.56
CA ARG A 476 21.85 -13.77 -5.56
C ARG A 476 20.54 -13.04 -5.81
N SER A 477 19.80 -12.67 -4.77
CA SER A 477 18.50 -11.99 -4.89
C SER A 477 18.62 -10.65 -5.64
N TYR A 478 19.62 -9.82 -5.29
CA TYR A 478 19.90 -8.57 -6.00
C TYR A 478 20.36 -8.84 -7.44
N THR A 479 21.18 -9.86 -7.65
CA THR A 479 21.63 -10.24 -9.00
C THR A 479 20.43 -10.64 -9.85
N GLU A 480 19.57 -11.52 -9.37
CA GLU A 480 18.36 -11.97 -10.06
C GLU A 480 17.42 -10.80 -10.37
N ALA A 481 17.19 -9.92 -9.39
CA ALA A 481 16.37 -8.74 -9.57
C ALA A 481 16.97 -7.81 -10.65
N VAL A 482 18.28 -7.50 -10.61
CA VAL A 482 18.95 -6.71 -11.65
C VAL A 482 18.91 -7.41 -13.03
N GLN A 483 19.02 -8.74 -13.08
CA GLN A 483 18.86 -9.48 -14.34
C GLN A 483 17.44 -9.36 -14.89
N ARG A 484 16.40 -9.42 -14.05
CA ARG A 484 15.01 -9.17 -14.47
C ARG A 484 14.85 -7.75 -15.02
N MET A 485 15.44 -6.75 -14.37
CA MET A 485 15.41 -5.36 -14.84
C MET A 485 16.13 -5.17 -16.19
N LYS A 486 17.25 -5.88 -16.40
CA LYS A 486 18.01 -5.85 -17.66
C LYS A 486 17.30 -6.60 -18.79
N ALA A 487 16.53 -7.64 -18.46
CA ALA A 487 15.86 -8.49 -19.44
C ALA A 487 14.79 -7.72 -20.23
N ASN A 488 14.03 -6.85 -19.58
CA ASN A 488 13.06 -5.99 -20.23
C ASN A 488 12.60 -4.84 -19.31
N LYS A 489 11.95 -3.84 -19.93
CA LYS A 489 11.41 -2.67 -19.23
C LYS A 489 10.32 -3.01 -18.21
N TYR A 490 9.54 -4.08 -18.44
CA TYR A 490 8.53 -4.57 -17.49
C TYR A 490 9.18 -4.96 -16.17
N GLY A 491 10.20 -5.80 -16.19
CA GLY A 491 10.91 -6.22 -14.99
C GLY A 491 11.53 -5.05 -14.23
N ALA A 492 11.99 -4.01 -14.95
CA ALA A 492 12.50 -2.80 -14.33
C ALA A 492 11.42 -1.93 -13.68
N LEU A 493 10.28 -1.73 -14.35
CA LEU A 493 9.18 -0.95 -13.81
C LEU A 493 8.49 -1.65 -12.63
N MET A 494 8.21 -2.95 -12.75
CA MET A 494 7.62 -3.77 -11.69
C MET A 494 8.48 -3.74 -10.41
N GLU A 495 9.79 -3.96 -10.55
CA GLU A 495 10.72 -4.00 -9.42
C GLU A 495 10.90 -2.61 -8.77
N LEU A 496 11.03 -1.54 -9.55
CA LEU A 496 11.31 -0.20 -9.02
C LEU A 496 10.07 0.60 -8.61
N ILE A 497 8.93 0.39 -9.29
CA ILE A 497 7.74 1.24 -9.20
C ILE A 497 6.50 0.37 -8.96
N SER A 498 5.96 -0.23 -10.02
CA SER A 498 4.78 -1.09 -10.04
C SER A 498 4.61 -1.67 -11.45
N ASP A 499 3.90 -2.79 -11.57
CA ASP A 499 3.41 -3.28 -12.85
C ASP A 499 2.09 -2.63 -13.30
N HIS A 500 1.51 -1.76 -12.47
CA HIS A 500 0.39 -0.89 -12.82
C HIS A 500 0.84 0.57 -12.97
N VAL A 501 0.14 1.34 -13.80
CA VAL A 501 0.20 2.81 -13.80
C VAL A 501 -0.99 3.36 -13.01
N PRO A 502 -0.81 4.46 -12.25
CA PRO A 502 -1.91 5.04 -11.51
C PRO A 502 -2.95 5.65 -12.46
N ILE A 503 -4.19 5.72 -11.99
CA ILE A 503 -5.25 6.50 -12.62
C ILE A 503 -5.46 7.79 -11.82
N GLU A 504 -5.88 8.86 -12.50
CA GLU A 504 -6.11 10.16 -11.89
C GLU A 504 -7.46 10.74 -12.24
N MET A 505 -7.97 11.60 -11.36
CA MET A 505 -9.19 12.40 -11.52
C MET A 505 -8.97 13.80 -10.92
N ARG A 506 -9.60 14.80 -11.51
CA ARG A 506 -9.62 16.18 -11.00
C ARG A 506 -11.03 16.53 -10.51
N CYS A 507 -11.09 17.15 -9.35
CA CYS A 507 -12.32 17.71 -8.80
C CYS A 507 -12.14 19.18 -8.50
N ARG A 508 -13.22 19.95 -8.56
CA ARG A 508 -13.23 21.38 -8.23
C ARG A 508 -13.69 21.52 -6.80
N ILE A 509 -12.96 22.27 -5.99
CA ILE A 509 -13.38 22.59 -4.63
C ILE A 509 -14.39 23.75 -4.74
N PRO A 510 -15.69 23.51 -4.52
CA PRO A 510 -16.71 24.49 -4.81
C PRO A 510 -16.82 25.52 -3.68
N LEU A 511 -17.45 26.65 -4.00
CA LEU A 511 -17.77 27.68 -3.00
C LEU A 511 -18.99 27.31 -2.13
N ARG A 512 -19.73 26.24 -2.48
CA ARG A 512 -20.87 25.63 -1.76
C ARG A 512 -20.90 24.14 -2.10
N ASP A 513 -21.21 23.27 -1.14
CA ASP A 513 -21.58 21.88 -1.46
C ASP A 513 -22.88 21.83 -2.25
N ASP A 514 -23.03 20.75 -3.01
CA ASP A 514 -24.25 20.39 -3.72
C ASP A 514 -25.22 19.51 -2.91
N ASP A 515 -24.77 18.93 -1.77
CA ASP A 515 -25.58 18.21 -0.78
C ASP A 515 -26.28 19.08 0.29
#